data_AF-A0A1A8SBP5-F1
#
_entry.id   AF-A0A1A8SBP5-F1
#
_cell.length_a   1.000
_cell.length_b   1.000
_cell.length_c   1.000
_cell.angle_alpha   90.00
_cell.angle_beta   90.00
_cell.angle_gamma   90.00
#
_symmetry.space_group_name_H-M   'P 1'
#
loop_
_entity.id
_entity.type
_entity.pdbx_description
1 polymer ?
#
loop_
_entity_poly.entity_id
_entity_poly.type
_entity_poly.pdbx_seq_one_letter_code
_entity_poly.pdbx_strand_id
1 'polypeptide(L)'
;FTIVILLIYRSLGAALPPKYHADRRGVRLPRHPVMNSPVVTVAVYSNQTFVDGHLDQPIQLEFKLLETANRSKPLCVQWNHSSPHEMGGCWTVRDCIVVYRNTSHVRCQCQRLGTFGVLMDSSQREQLEGDLETLALV
;
A
#
# COMPACT_ATOMS: atom_id res chain seq x y z
N PHE A 1 22.39 21.26 -5.25
CA PHE A 1 20.96 21.57 -5.08
C PHE A 1 20.21 20.25 -4.98
N THR A 2 19.11 20.22 -4.22
CA THR A 2 18.28 19.03 -4.02
C THR A 2 16.88 19.33 -4.55
N ILE A 3 16.34 18.41 -5.36
CA ILE A 3 15.01 18.53 -5.95
C ILE A 3 14.17 17.37 -5.42
N VAL A 4 12.99 17.67 -4.89
CA VAL A 4 12.00 16.69 -4.48
C VAL A 4 10.89 16.68 -5.52
N ILE A 5 10.59 15.49 -6.06
CA ILE A 5 9.56 15.26 -7.06
C ILE A 5 8.44 14.45 -6.41
N LEU A 6 7.22 15.00 -6.45
CA LEU A 6 6.01 14.36 -5.94
C LEU A 6 4.96 14.33 -7.04
N LEU A 7 4.53 13.12 -7.42
CA LEU A 7 3.45 12.92 -8.38
C LEU A 7 2.30 12.19 -7.68
N ILE A 8 1.08 12.67 -7.86
CA ILE A 8 -0.12 12.09 -7.25
C ILE A 8 -1.12 11.76 -8.36
N TYR A 9 -1.38 10.47 -8.54
CA TYR A 9 -2.32 9.95 -9.52
C TYR A 9 -3.58 9.46 -8.81
N ARG A 10 -4.72 10.11 -9.08
CA ARG A 10 -5.98 9.77 -8.42
C ARG A 10 -6.59 8.45 -8.92
N SER A 11 -6.45 8.14 -10.20
CA SER A 11 -7.12 7.01 -10.87
C SER A 11 -6.18 5.91 -11.35
N LEU A 12 -4.86 6.11 -11.30
CA LEU A 12 -3.88 5.16 -11.84
C LEU A 12 -3.95 3.79 -11.15
N GLY A 13 -4.36 3.74 -9.88
CA GLY A 13 -4.52 2.50 -9.14
C GLY A 13 -5.50 1.51 -9.76
N ALA A 14 -6.53 1.98 -10.47
CA ALA A 14 -7.50 1.14 -11.17
C ALA A 14 -7.03 0.74 -12.58
N ALA A 15 -6.05 1.45 -13.15
CA ALA A 15 -5.53 1.19 -14.50
C ALA A 15 -4.29 0.28 -14.49
N LEU A 16 -3.55 0.24 -13.38
CA LEU A 16 -2.38 -0.62 -13.25
C LEU A 16 -2.78 -2.10 -13.09
N PRO A 17 -1.98 -3.04 -13.62
CA PRO A 17 -2.25 -4.47 -13.48
C PRO A 17 -2.44 -4.86 -12.00
N PRO A 18 -3.49 -5.64 -11.65
CA PRO A 18 -3.76 -6.08 -10.28
C PRO A 18 -2.83 -7.24 -9.88
N LYS A 19 -1.52 -7.01 -9.98
CA LYS A 19 -0.46 -7.97 -9.66
C LYS A 19 0.14 -7.62 -8.31
N TYR A 20 -0.13 -8.45 -7.31
CA TYR A 20 0.22 -8.19 -5.91
C TYR A 20 1.05 -9.36 -5.36
N HIS A 21 2.20 -9.05 -4.77
CA HIS A 21 3.08 -10.03 -4.13
C HIS A 21 3.40 -9.66 -2.69
N ALA A 22 3.37 -10.66 -1.80
CA ALA A 22 3.81 -10.53 -0.44
C ALA A 22 5.14 -11.27 -0.23
N ASP A 23 6.26 -10.56 -0.43
CA ASP A 23 7.60 -11.11 -0.23
C ASP A 23 8.04 -11.14 1.26
N ARG A 24 7.24 -10.54 2.14
CA ARG A 24 7.54 -10.42 3.57
C ARG A 24 6.88 -11.55 4.36
N ARG A 25 7.69 -12.34 5.08
CA ARG A 25 7.20 -13.39 5.99
C ARG A 25 6.19 -12.83 6.99
N GLY A 26 5.06 -13.50 7.16
CA GLY A 26 3.98 -13.09 8.08
C GLY A 26 2.98 -12.09 7.51
N VAL A 27 3.21 -11.52 6.32
CA VAL A 27 2.21 -10.69 5.62
C VAL A 27 1.44 -11.57 4.65
N ARG A 28 0.11 -11.60 4.78
CA ARG A 28 -0.78 -12.27 3.83
C ARG A 28 -1.54 -11.21 3.03
N LEU A 29 -1.58 -11.38 1.72
CA LEU A 29 -2.41 -10.52 0.87
C LEU A 29 -3.90 -10.66 1.25
N PRO A 30 -4.71 -9.60 1.10
CA PRO A 30 -6.16 -9.67 1.22
C PRO A 30 -6.76 -10.72 0.29
N ARG A 31 -7.98 -11.20 0.59
CA ARG A 31 -8.66 -12.18 -0.27
C ARG A 31 -9.05 -11.56 -1.61
N HIS A 32 -9.56 -10.32 -1.59
CA HIS A 32 -9.89 -9.56 -2.78
C HIS A 32 -9.11 -8.23 -2.76
N PRO A 33 -7.81 -8.24 -3.10
CA PRO A 33 -6.97 -7.06 -3.01
C PRO A 33 -7.39 -6.02 -4.05
N VAL A 34 -7.68 -4.81 -3.58
CA VAL A 34 -7.95 -3.65 -4.43
C VAL A 34 -7.12 -2.46 -3.99
N MET A 35 -6.67 -1.65 -4.95
CA MET A 35 -6.02 -0.38 -4.67
C MET A 35 -7.07 0.63 -4.20
N ASN A 36 -6.94 1.11 -2.96
CA ASN A 36 -7.93 1.94 -2.29
C ASN A 36 -7.37 3.32 -1.88
N SER A 37 -6.36 3.81 -2.61
CA SER A 37 -5.79 5.14 -2.45
C SER A 37 -5.39 5.71 -3.81
N PRO A 38 -5.12 7.02 -3.90
CA PRO A 38 -4.27 7.54 -4.96
C PRO A 38 -2.92 6.83 -4.98
N VAL A 39 -2.32 6.74 -6.18
CA VAL A 39 -0.94 6.29 -6.36
C VAL A 39 -0.03 7.50 -6.23
N VAL A 40 1.01 7.40 -5.41
CA VAL A 40 1.95 8.50 -5.14
C VAL A 40 3.35 8.08 -5.53
N THR A 41 4.03 8.86 -6.36
CA THR A 41 5.45 8.67 -6.67
C THR A 41 6.26 9.75 -5.97
N VAL A 42 7.29 9.33 -5.23
CA VAL A 42 8.26 10.21 -4.57
C VAL A 42 9.63 9.88 -5.12
N ALA A 43 10.33 10.89 -5.63
CA ALA A 43 11.73 10.78 -6.04
C ALA A 43 12.51 12.01 -5.54
N VAL A 44 13.79 11.82 -5.24
CA VAL A 44 14.68 12.90 -4.81
C VAL A 44 15.89 12.89 -5.72
N TYR A 45 16.21 14.03 -6.31
CA TYR A 45 17.42 14.24 -7.10
C TYR A 45 18.39 15.10 -6.31
N SER A 46 19.58 14.57 -6.05
CA SER A 46 20.61 15.21 -5.24
C SER A 46 21.99 14.78 -5.72
N ASN A 47 22.99 15.65 -5.63
CA ASN A 47 24.37 15.35 -6.07
C ASN A 47 24.45 14.75 -7.48
N GLN A 48 23.70 15.34 -8.41
CA GLN A 48 23.64 14.96 -9.83
C GLN A 48 23.06 13.55 -10.11
N THR A 49 22.41 12.91 -9.13
CA THR A 49 21.78 11.59 -9.29
C THR A 49 20.44 11.50 -8.57
N PHE A 50 19.62 10.50 -8.93
CA PHE A 50 18.48 10.12 -8.11
C PHE A 50 18.94 9.35 -6.88
N VAL A 51 18.33 9.68 -5.74
CA VAL A 51 18.48 8.92 -4.51
C VAL A 51 17.76 7.58 -4.69
N ASP A 52 18.52 6.50 -4.56
CA ASP A 52 18.05 5.13 -4.57
C ASP A 52 18.69 4.40 -3.36
N GLY A 53 18.25 3.17 -3.07
CA GLY A 53 18.70 2.44 -1.89
C GLY A 53 17.75 2.58 -0.70
N HIS A 54 18.19 2.03 0.44
CA HIS A 54 17.52 2.24 1.73
C HIS A 54 17.82 3.66 2.25
N LEU A 55 16.80 4.30 2.81
CA LEU A 55 16.91 5.60 3.45
C LEU A 55 17.31 5.43 4.92
N ASP A 56 18.15 6.32 5.43
CA ASP A 56 18.50 6.37 6.86
C ASP A 56 17.27 6.66 7.73
N GLN A 57 16.41 7.56 7.24
CA GLN A 57 15.11 7.85 7.82
C GLN A 57 14.01 7.49 6.82
N PRO A 58 13.07 6.59 7.19
CA PRO A 58 12.02 6.18 6.27
C PRO A 58 11.05 7.33 6.00
N ILE A 59 10.55 7.39 4.77
CA ILE A 59 9.51 8.36 4.41
C ILE A 59 8.17 7.95 5.00
N GLN A 60 7.38 8.94 5.41
CA GLN A 60 6.02 8.76 5.87
C GLN A 60 5.03 9.36 4.87
N LEU A 61 4.08 8.54 4.44
CA LEU A 61 3.04 8.93 3.49
C LEU A 61 1.68 8.67 4.13
N GLU A 62 0.85 9.70 4.22
CA GLU A 62 -0.52 9.57 4.68
C GLU A 62 -1.48 9.60 3.50
N PHE A 63 -2.24 8.53 3.34
CA PHE A 63 -3.20 8.35 2.26
C PHE A 63 -4.61 8.53 2.80
N LYS A 64 -5.40 9.39 2.14
CA LYS A 64 -6.85 9.37 2.25
C LYS A 64 -7.40 8.21 1.40
N LEU A 65 -8.23 7.38 2.01
CA LEU A 65 -8.85 6.24 1.35
C LEU A 65 -9.91 6.70 0.34
N LEU A 66 -10.01 5.99 -0.77
CA LEU A 66 -11.02 6.24 -1.81
C LEU A 66 -12.41 5.73 -1.37
N GLU A 67 -12.45 4.52 -0.81
CA GLU A 67 -13.64 3.90 -0.23
C GLU A 67 -13.38 3.55 1.24
N THR A 68 -14.37 3.72 2.10
CA THR A 68 -14.27 3.42 3.54
C THR A 68 -15.24 2.34 4.00
N ALA A 69 -16.35 2.15 3.28
CA ALA A 69 -17.30 1.09 3.55
C ALA A 69 -16.79 -0.24 2.98
N ASN A 70 -16.99 -1.33 3.73
CA ASN A 70 -16.63 -2.68 3.28
C ASN A 70 -15.18 -2.79 2.78
N ARG A 71 -14.26 -2.18 3.54
CA ARG A 71 -12.82 -2.25 3.32
C ARG A 71 -12.12 -2.70 4.60
N SER A 72 -11.19 -3.64 4.47
CA SER A 72 -10.42 -4.13 5.61
C SER A 72 -8.96 -4.43 5.25
N LYS A 73 -8.15 -4.77 6.26
CA LYS A 73 -6.75 -5.24 6.11
C LYS A 73 -5.88 -4.36 5.19
N PRO A 74 -5.64 -3.08 5.54
CA PRO A 74 -4.81 -2.22 4.72
C PRO A 74 -3.37 -2.72 4.68
N LEU A 75 -2.77 -2.68 3.49
CA LEU A 75 -1.36 -2.94 3.26
C LEU A 75 -0.77 -1.78 2.46
N CYS A 76 0.35 -1.24 2.96
CA CYS A 76 1.16 -0.29 2.20
C CYS A 76 1.99 -1.07 1.18
N VAL A 77 1.93 -0.66 -0.08
CA VAL A 77 2.67 -1.31 -1.16
C VAL A 77 3.51 -0.33 -1.96
N GLN A 78 4.56 -0.86 -2.54
CA GLN A 78 5.45 -0.18 -3.48
C GLN A 78 5.47 -0.92 -4.81
N TRP A 79 5.47 -0.18 -5.91
CA TRP A 79 5.60 -0.75 -7.25
C TRP A 79 7.05 -1.17 -7.50
N ASN A 80 7.22 -2.45 -7.85
CA ASN A 80 8.49 -3.04 -8.25
C ASN A 80 8.53 -3.20 -9.77
N HIS A 81 9.31 -2.35 -10.44
CA HIS A 81 9.51 -2.39 -11.89
C HIS A 81 10.34 -3.58 -12.37
N SER A 82 11.13 -4.20 -11.49
CA SER A 82 12.16 -5.19 -11.83
C SER A 82 11.77 -6.61 -11.45
N SER A 83 10.47 -6.90 -11.27
CA SER A 83 10.02 -8.24 -10.90
C SER A 83 10.37 -9.25 -12.00
N PRO A 84 11.23 -10.26 -11.74
CA PRO A 84 11.61 -11.25 -12.75
C PRO A 84 10.44 -12.15 -13.17
N HIS A 85 9.42 -12.23 -12.32
CA HIS A 85 8.27 -13.13 -12.49
C HIS A 85 7.10 -12.45 -13.21
N GLU A 86 7.11 -11.12 -13.33
CA GLU A 86 5.98 -10.35 -13.84
C GLU A 86 6.42 -9.30 -14.86
N MET A 87 6.24 -9.61 -16.16
CA MET A 87 6.47 -8.66 -17.24
C MET A 87 5.55 -7.44 -17.03
N GLY A 88 6.18 -6.26 -16.88
CA GLY A 88 5.49 -5.00 -16.60
C GLY A 88 5.53 -4.53 -15.14
N GLY A 89 6.05 -5.34 -14.20
CA GLY A 89 6.17 -4.99 -12.78
C GLY A 89 4.98 -5.46 -11.92
N CYS A 90 5.12 -5.31 -10.60
CA CYS A 90 4.10 -5.70 -9.63
C CYS A 90 4.13 -4.86 -8.36
N TRP A 91 3.04 -4.86 -7.60
CA TRP A 91 2.97 -4.24 -6.28
C TRP A 91 3.49 -5.19 -5.21
N THR A 92 4.35 -4.69 -4.31
CA THR A 92 4.97 -5.49 -3.24
C THR A 92 4.87 -4.81 -1.88
N VAL A 93 4.89 -5.60 -0.80
CA VAL A 93 4.87 -5.11 0.60
C VAL A 93 6.27 -5.02 1.24
N ARG A 94 7.34 -5.18 0.45
CA ARG A 94 8.68 -5.52 0.96
C ARG A 94 9.28 -4.48 1.89
N ASP A 95 9.17 -3.20 1.53
CA ASP A 95 9.86 -2.09 2.20
C ASP A 95 8.90 -1.04 2.78
N CYS A 96 7.61 -1.37 2.90
CA CYS A 96 6.57 -0.47 3.39
C CYS A 96 5.70 -1.13 4.47
N ILE A 97 5.39 -0.39 5.53
CA ILE A 97 4.53 -0.85 6.62
C ILE A 97 3.44 0.16 6.94
N VAL A 98 2.29 -0.33 7.40
CA VAL A 98 1.26 0.52 8.01
C VAL A 98 1.71 0.87 9.42
N VAL A 99 1.87 2.16 9.72
CA VAL A 99 2.22 2.65 11.06
C VAL A 99 1.03 3.27 11.80
N TYR A 100 0.01 3.69 11.06
CA TYR A 100 -1.24 4.18 11.62
C TYR A 100 -2.38 3.93 10.64
N ARG A 101 -3.57 3.66 11.16
CA ARG A 101 -4.80 3.63 10.38
C ARG A 101 -5.98 4.09 11.21
N ASN A 102 -6.91 4.78 10.56
CA ASN A 102 -8.26 4.98 11.06
C ASN A 102 -9.26 4.65 9.95
N THR A 103 -10.51 5.10 10.09
CA THR A 103 -11.58 4.83 9.14
C THR A 103 -11.36 5.44 7.75
N SER A 104 -10.61 6.55 7.64
CA SER A 104 -10.49 7.33 6.41
C SER A 104 -9.05 7.51 5.92
N HIS A 105 -8.06 7.22 6.77
CA HIS A 105 -6.65 7.45 6.50
C HIS A 105 -5.80 6.25 6.89
N VAL A 106 -4.77 6.02 6.09
CA VAL A 106 -3.71 5.04 6.36
C VAL A 106 -2.37 5.75 6.22
N ARG A 107 -1.52 5.64 7.24
CA ARG A 107 -0.16 6.15 7.21
C ARG A 107 0.81 5.01 6.98
N CYS A 108 1.58 5.14 5.92
CA CYS A 108 2.63 4.23 5.51
C CYS A 108 3.99 4.78 5.91
N GLN A 109 4.88 3.88 6.31
CA GLN A 109 6.31 4.16 6.48
C GLN A 109 7.09 3.27 5.53
N CYS A 110 7.88 3.87 4.64
CA CYS A 110 8.61 3.16 3.59
C CYS A 110 10.11 3.45 3.64
N GLN A 111 10.94 2.42 3.44
CA GLN A 111 12.40 2.49 3.56
C GLN A 111 13.11 2.91 2.27
N ARG A 112 12.38 3.05 1.16
CA ARG A 112 12.91 3.48 -0.14
C ARG A 112 12.02 4.54 -0.75
N LEU A 113 12.56 5.31 -1.68
CA LEU A 113 11.78 6.15 -2.60
C LEU A 113 11.19 5.29 -3.72
N GLY A 114 10.14 5.79 -4.39
CA GLY A 114 9.45 5.02 -5.42
C GLY A 114 7.98 5.39 -5.59
N THR A 115 7.18 4.43 -6.04
CA THR A 115 5.74 4.59 -6.30
C THR A 115 4.94 3.74 -5.34
N PHE A 116 3.97 4.35 -4.65
CA PHE A 116 3.29 3.79 -3.48
C PHE A 116 1.78 3.84 -3.60
N GLY A 117 1.12 2.98 -2.83
CA GLY A 117 -0.32 3.00 -2.63
C GLY A 117 -0.76 2.12 -1.46
N VAL A 118 -2.06 2.09 -1.19
CA VAL A 118 -2.69 1.27 -0.14
C VAL A 118 -3.61 0.24 -0.77
N LEU A 119 -3.30 -1.04 -0.56
CA LEU A 119 -4.21 -2.14 -0.87
C LEU A 119 -5.13 -2.42 0.30
N MET A 120 -6.37 -2.77 0.01
CA MET A 120 -7.34 -3.24 1.01
C MET A 120 -8.12 -4.45 0.47
N ASP A 121 -8.70 -5.22 1.38
CA ASP A 121 -9.69 -6.24 1.03
C ASP A 121 -11.00 -5.56 0.64
N SER A 122 -11.54 -5.91 -0.53
CA SER A 122 -12.85 -5.45 -0.98
C SER A 122 -14.01 -6.37 -0.61
N SER A 123 -13.72 -7.51 0.02
CA SER A 123 -14.77 -8.39 0.54
C SER A 123 -15.63 -7.63 1.55
N GLN A 124 -16.93 -7.92 1.57
CA GLN A 124 -17.76 -7.51 2.69
C GLN A 124 -17.11 -8.04 3.98
N ARG A 125 -17.12 -7.21 5.01
CA ARG A 125 -16.77 -7.68 6.35
C ARG A 125 -17.87 -8.70 6.69
N GLU A 126 -17.56 -9.99 6.66
CA GLU A 126 -18.36 -10.96 7.42
C GLU A 126 -18.35 -10.43 8.85
N GLN A 127 -19.49 -9.92 9.29
CA GLN A 127 -19.66 -9.32 10.61
C GLN A 127 -19.67 -10.48 11.62
N LEU A 128 -18.48 -11.00 11.93
CA LEU A 128 -18.26 -11.99 13.00
C LEU A 128 -18.58 -11.42 14.40
N GLU A 129 -19.09 -10.19 14.50
CA GLU A 129 -19.73 -9.67 15.72
C GLU A 129 -21.13 -10.25 15.97
N GLY A 130 -21.73 -10.98 15.00
CA GLY A 130 -23.02 -11.66 15.18
C GLY A 130 -22.97 -13.09 15.74
N ASP A 131 -21.80 -13.75 15.74
CA ASP A 131 -21.70 -15.15 16.18
C ASP A 131 -21.34 -15.28 17.67
N LEU A 132 -20.80 -14.24 18.32
CA LEU A 132 -20.45 -14.32 19.73
C LEU A 132 -21.69 -14.20 20.65
N GLU A 133 -22.75 -13.49 20.23
CA GLU A 133 -24.01 -13.48 20.97
C GLU A 133 -24.82 -14.77 20.77
N THR A 134 -24.68 -15.42 19.62
CA THR A 134 -25.37 -16.68 19.31
C THR A 134 -24.72 -17.89 20.01
N LEU A 135 -23.42 -17.83 20.30
CA LEU A 135 -22.69 -18.87 21.04
C LEU A 135 -22.79 -18.75 22.57
N ALA A 136 -23.34 -17.64 23.09
CA ALA A 136 -23.55 -17.43 24.53
C ALA A 136 -24.91 -17.95 25.05
N LEU A 137 -25.71 -18.58 24.18
CA LEU A 137 -27.06 -19.08 24.47
C LEU A 137 -27.21 -20.61 24.32
N VAL A 138 -26.12 -21.37 24.46
CA VAL A 138 -26.15 -22.83 24.61
C VAL A 138 -25.42 -23.27 25.87
#